data_AF-A0A564Y0Y9-F1
#
_entry.id   AF-A0A564Y0Y9-F1
#
_cell.length_a   1.000
_cell.length_b   1.000
_cell.length_c   1.000
_cell.angle_alpha   90.00
_cell.angle_beta   90.00
_cell.angle_gamma   90.00
#
_symmetry.space_group_name_H-M   'P 1'
#
loop_
_entity.id
_entity.type
_entity.pdbx_description
1 polymer ?
#
loop_
_entity_poly.entity_id
_entity_poly.type
_entity_poly.pdbx_seq_one_letter_code
_entity_poly.pdbx_strand_id
1 'polypeptide(L)'
;MAYGSLAGLRPVNGLYTSFFPVLVYFFFCTSRHNSLGTFSLASLLFSEPINRITNEYFVSTNPSNSTAMSDEEYQFRLEISLTLALCVGLLQIVMALVQIGFLATYLSGPLISGFMCASAFHVLSSQFNLLFGVHLPKVYGPGNFFIKFYNLCAYIKETNVATVIICIVCIVVLHIFRFRKKFKFPVPVELLIVSSLFLAY
;
A
#
# COMPACT_ATOMS: atom_id res chain seq x y z
N MET A 1 -4.95 7.85 1.98
CA MET A 1 -6.07 7.04 2.53
C MET A 1 -6.01 5.58 2.09
N ALA A 2 -6.03 5.25 0.79
CA ALA A 2 -5.95 3.86 0.31
C ALA A 2 -4.73 3.07 0.85
N TYR A 3 -3.55 3.70 0.90
CA TYR A 3 -2.34 3.06 1.44
C TYR A 3 -2.40 2.75 2.94
N GLY A 4 -3.15 3.52 3.72
CA GLY A 4 -3.39 3.21 5.14
C GLY A 4 -4.20 1.93 5.31
N SER A 5 -5.22 1.74 4.46
CA SER A 5 -6.00 0.51 4.42
C SER A 5 -5.18 -0.69 3.93
N LEU A 6 -4.22 -0.50 3.02
CA LEU A 6 -3.29 -1.56 2.58
C LEU A 6 -2.35 -2.03 3.71
N ALA A 7 -1.90 -1.10 4.55
CA ALA A 7 -1.20 -1.42 5.80
C ALA A 7 -2.11 -2.09 6.85
N GLY A 8 -3.42 -2.14 6.57
CA GLY A 8 -4.47 -2.68 7.42
C GLY A 8 -4.79 -1.81 8.64
N LEU A 9 -4.40 -0.54 8.61
CA LEU A 9 -4.77 0.46 9.59
C LEU A 9 -6.01 1.23 9.12
N ARG A 10 -6.60 2.03 10.02
CA ARG A 10 -7.67 2.97 9.64
C ARG A 10 -7.18 3.91 8.52
N PRO A 11 -7.97 4.18 7.47
CA PRO A 11 -7.55 5.02 6.32
C PRO A 11 -7.05 6.42 6.69
N VAL A 12 -7.53 6.97 7.81
CA VAL A 12 -7.12 8.26 8.38
C VAL A 12 -5.62 8.29 8.69
N ASN A 13 -5.05 7.17 9.15
CA ASN A 13 -3.62 7.08 9.45
C ASN A 13 -2.76 7.25 8.21
N GLY A 14 -3.27 6.83 7.04
CA GLY A 14 -2.63 7.09 5.76
C GLY A 14 -2.54 8.57 5.40
N LEU A 15 -3.42 9.42 5.94
CA LEU A 15 -3.33 10.88 5.76
C LEU A 15 -2.23 11.47 6.65
N TYR A 16 -2.13 11.02 7.90
CA TYR A 16 -1.06 11.44 8.83
C TYR A 16 0.32 11.11 8.27
N THR A 17 0.50 9.91 7.68
CA THR A 17 1.77 9.51 7.06
C THR A 17 2.14 10.32 5.81
N SER A 18 1.18 10.98 5.15
CA SER A 18 1.47 11.83 3.99
C SER A 18 1.79 13.27 4.39
N PHE A 19 1.23 13.75 5.51
CA PHE A 19 1.35 15.15 5.92
C PHE A 19 2.61 15.43 6.74
N PHE A 20 2.82 14.66 7.82
CA PHE A 20 3.91 14.94 8.77
C PHE A 20 5.32 14.76 8.18
N PRO A 21 5.63 13.70 7.41
CA PRO A 21 6.97 13.53 6.84
C PRO A 21 7.36 14.63 5.86
N VAL A 22 6.41 15.19 5.11
CA VAL A 22 6.67 16.31 4.18
C VAL A 22 7.04 17.58 4.93
N LEU A 23 6.38 17.83 6.07
CA LEU A 23 6.70 18.97 6.94
C LEU A 23 8.11 18.82 7.53
N VAL A 24 8.47 17.63 8.02
CA VAL A 24 9.83 17.36 8.51
C VAL A 24 10.86 17.47 7.38
N TYR A 25 10.55 16.94 6.20
CA TYR A 25 11.41 17.02 5.02
C TYR A 25 11.71 18.47 4.59
N PHE A 26 10.74 19.37 4.73
CA PHE A 26 10.93 20.79 4.42
C PHE A 26 12.06 21.43 5.25
N PHE A 27 12.22 21.06 6.52
CA PHE A 27 13.27 21.63 7.37
C PHE A 27 14.65 21.02 7.14
N PHE A 28 14.71 19.72 6.83
CA PHE A 28 15.98 18.97 6.80
C PHE A 28 16.52 18.69 5.39
N CYS A 29 15.79 19.00 4.32
CA CYS A 29 16.21 18.55 2.99
C CYS A 29 17.04 19.53 2.16
N THR A 30 18.02 18.96 1.46
CA THR A 30 18.90 19.61 0.49
C THR A 30 18.35 19.62 -0.94
N SER A 31 17.38 18.75 -1.30
CA SER A 31 16.86 18.62 -2.68
C SER A 31 15.43 19.15 -2.83
N ARG A 32 15.25 20.10 -3.74
CA ARG A 32 13.99 20.84 -3.96
C ARG A 32 12.98 20.15 -4.88
N HIS A 33 13.38 19.06 -5.53
CA HIS A 33 12.59 18.42 -6.59
C HIS A 33 12.04 17.04 -6.23
N ASN A 34 12.44 16.47 -5.10
CA ASN A 34 11.91 15.19 -4.65
C ASN A 34 10.74 15.41 -3.70
N SER A 35 9.63 14.71 -3.93
CA SER A 35 8.46 14.76 -3.07
C SER A 35 8.37 13.46 -2.29
N LEU A 36 8.42 13.56 -0.97
CA LEU A 36 8.16 12.41 -0.10
C LEU A 36 6.65 12.19 -0.01
N GLY A 37 6.23 10.94 -0.14
CA GLY A 37 4.83 10.55 -0.06
C GLY A 37 4.67 9.11 0.37
N THR A 38 3.42 8.66 0.42
CA THR A 38 3.10 7.27 0.75
C THR A 38 3.45 6.34 -0.40
N PHE A 39 4.15 5.25 -0.09
CA PHE A 39 4.58 4.27 -1.08
C PHE A 39 3.82 2.95 -0.92
N SER A 40 3.22 2.46 -2.01
CA SER A 40 2.38 1.25 -1.97
C SER A 40 3.13 0.01 -1.47
N LEU A 41 4.35 -0.21 -1.97
CA LEU A 41 5.13 -1.38 -1.57
C LEU A 41 5.54 -1.29 -0.09
N ALA A 42 5.91 -0.10 0.40
CA ALA A 42 6.24 0.10 1.81
C ALA A 42 5.03 -0.25 2.69
N SER A 43 3.82 0.20 2.35
CA SER A 43 2.61 -0.15 3.12
C SER A 43 2.33 -1.66 3.16
N LEU A 44 2.63 -2.38 2.08
CA LEU A 44 2.47 -3.84 2.03
C LEU A 44 3.52 -4.56 2.88
N LEU A 45 4.78 -4.14 2.78
CA LEU A 45 5.87 -4.68 3.60
C LEU A 45 5.67 -4.40 5.09
N PHE A 46 5.08 -3.25 5.42
CA PHE A 46 4.74 -2.90 6.79
C PHE A 46 3.59 -3.74 7.34
N SER A 47 2.62 -4.09 6.48
CA SER A 47 1.44 -4.88 6.85
C SER A 47 1.79 -6.29 7.32
N GLU A 48 2.77 -6.95 6.69
CA GLU A 48 3.13 -8.34 6.99
C GLU A 48 3.56 -8.60 8.45
N PRO A 49 4.55 -7.89 9.04
CA PRO A 49 4.92 -8.08 10.43
C PRO A 49 3.79 -7.68 11.39
N ILE A 50 3.02 -6.63 11.08
CA ILE A 50 1.88 -6.22 11.91
C ILE A 50 0.85 -7.34 11.97
N ASN A 51 0.44 -7.89 10.82
CA ASN A 51 -0.55 -8.96 10.78
C ASN A 51 -0.03 -10.25 11.44
N ARG A 52 1.26 -10.55 11.30
CA ARG A 52 1.88 -11.70 11.98
C ARG A 52 1.77 -11.59 13.50
N ILE A 53 2.22 -10.47 14.08
CA ILE A 53 2.20 -10.24 15.53
C ILE A 53 0.76 -10.15 16.05
N THR A 54 -0.12 -9.49 15.30
CA THR A 54 -1.55 -9.37 15.65
C THR A 54 -2.21 -10.74 15.68
N ASN A 55 -2.05 -11.55 14.62
CA ASN A 55 -2.63 -12.89 14.59
C ASN A 55 -2.08 -13.76 15.73
N GLU A 56 -0.78 -13.68 16.04
CA GLU A 56 -0.17 -14.43 17.13
C GLU A 56 -0.79 -14.08 18.50
N TYR A 57 -1.06 -12.80 18.76
CA TYR A 57 -1.65 -12.32 20.01
C TYR A 57 -3.16 -12.58 20.14
N PHE A 58 -3.94 -12.38 19.06
CA PHE A 58 -5.40 -12.52 19.10
C PHE A 58 -5.87 -13.97 18.95
N VAL A 59 -5.19 -14.80 18.16
CA VAL A 59 -5.50 -16.24 18.03
C VAL A 59 -5.25 -16.97 19.35
N SER A 60 -4.28 -16.53 20.15
CA SER A 60 -3.96 -17.12 21.45
C SER A 60 -4.92 -16.69 22.57
N THR A 61 -5.64 -15.57 22.40
CA THR A 61 -6.45 -14.99 23.48
C THR A 61 -7.95 -15.27 23.35
N ASN A 62 -8.50 -15.36 22.12
CA ASN A 62 -9.92 -15.65 21.90
C ASN A 62 -10.16 -16.46 20.61
N PRO A 63 -10.48 -17.77 20.68
CA PRO A 63 -10.89 -18.57 19.52
C PRO A 63 -12.36 -18.34 19.11
N SER A 64 -13.02 -17.30 19.63
CA SER A 64 -14.42 -17.01 19.35
C SER A 64 -14.61 -16.50 17.91
N ASN A 65 -15.63 -17.04 17.24
CA ASN A 65 -16.10 -16.70 15.89
C ASN A 65 -16.63 -15.25 15.75
N SER A 66 -15.87 -14.24 16.15
CA SER A 66 -16.18 -12.84 15.87
C SER A 66 -15.55 -12.45 14.54
N THR A 67 -16.37 -12.28 13.51
CA THR A 67 -15.99 -11.87 12.16
C THR A 67 -15.72 -10.37 12.02
N ALA A 68 -15.94 -9.59 13.09
CA ALA A 68 -15.75 -8.15 13.13
C ALA A 68 -14.46 -7.78 13.87
N MET A 69 -13.61 -7.00 13.21
CA MET A 69 -12.39 -6.42 13.77
C MET A 69 -12.76 -5.46 14.91
N SER A 70 -12.33 -5.76 16.14
CA SER A 70 -12.64 -4.93 17.32
C SER A 70 -11.83 -3.62 17.30
N ASP A 71 -12.34 -2.58 17.95
CA ASP A 71 -11.59 -1.32 18.11
C ASP A 71 -10.26 -1.54 18.89
N GLU A 72 -10.22 -2.54 19.76
CA GLU A 72 -9.00 -2.98 20.46
C GLU A 72 -7.94 -3.52 19.49
N GLU A 73 -8.33 -4.32 18.50
CA GLU A 73 -7.42 -4.81 17.47
C GLU A 73 -6.83 -3.65 16.64
N TYR A 74 -7.63 -2.63 16.33
CA TYR A 74 -7.12 -1.43 15.65
C TYR A 74 -6.10 -0.66 16.47
N GLN A 75 -6.33 -0.51 17.78
CA GLN A 75 -5.39 0.18 18.68
C GLN A 75 -4.08 -0.60 18.82
N PHE A 76 -4.16 -1.92 18.99
CA PHE A 76 -2.98 -2.77 19.09
C PHE A 76 -2.12 -2.72 17.82
N ARG A 77 -2.76 -2.77 16.65
CA ARG A 77 -2.08 -2.64 15.35
C ARG A 77 -1.42 -1.28 15.17
N LEU A 78 -2.04 -0.23 15.68
CA LEU A 78 -1.47 1.12 15.69
C LEU A 78 -0.20 1.20 16.54
N GLU A 79 -0.22 0.60 17.73
CA GLU A 79 0.93 0.57 18.64
C GLU A 79 2.14 -0.17 18.03
N ILE A 80 1.90 -1.34 17.44
CA ILE A 80 2.95 -2.07 16.70
C ILE A 80 3.48 -1.23 15.54
N SER A 81 2.61 -0.56 14.82
CA SER A 81 2.99 0.27 13.67
C SER A 81 3.89 1.42 14.09
N LEU A 82 3.59 2.09 15.20
CA LEU A 82 4.40 3.18 15.75
C LEU A 82 5.77 2.68 16.19
N THR A 83 5.82 1.55 16.89
CA THR A 83 7.06 0.93 17.35
C THR A 83 7.95 0.51 16.18
N LEU A 84 7.36 -0.12 15.16
CA LEU A 84 8.06 -0.51 13.94
C LEU A 84 8.58 0.72 13.18
N ALA A 85 7.77 1.79 13.09
CA ALA A 85 8.16 3.03 12.41
C ALA A 85 9.33 3.71 13.14
N LEU A 86 9.30 3.76 14.47
CA LEU A 86 10.41 4.28 15.28
C LEU A 86 11.67 3.45 15.10
N CYS A 87 11.57 2.11 15.11
CA CYS A 87 12.70 1.22 14.88
C CYS A 87 13.33 1.46 13.49
N VAL A 88 12.51 1.52 12.44
CA VAL A 88 12.98 1.83 11.07
C VAL A 88 13.63 3.22 11.00
N GLY A 89 13.05 4.22 11.65
CA GLY A 89 13.62 5.57 11.72
C GLY A 89 14.99 5.61 12.43
N LEU A 90 15.13 4.91 13.57
CA LEU A 90 16.40 4.79 14.27
C LEU A 90 17.44 4.05 13.43
N LEU A 91 17.08 2.94 12.79
CA LEU A 91 17.95 2.23 11.86
C LEU A 91 18.39 3.14 10.71
N GLN A 92 17.50 3.99 10.20
CA GLN A 92 17.84 4.94 9.14
C GLN A 92 18.81 6.03 9.59
N ILE A 93 18.69 6.51 10.84
CA ILE A 93 19.67 7.43 11.45
C ILE A 93 21.02 6.73 11.62
N VAL A 94 21.04 5.50 12.13
CA VAL A 94 22.29 4.71 12.27
C VAL A 94 22.95 4.49 10.91
N MET A 95 22.19 4.11 9.89
CA MET A 95 22.71 3.95 8.52
C MET A 95 23.24 5.28 7.94
N ALA A 96 22.61 6.41 8.27
CA ALA A 96 23.08 7.73 7.87
C ALA A 96 24.40 8.11 8.56
N LEU A 97 24.56 7.80 9.86
CA LEU A 97 25.81 8.02 10.61
C LEU A 97 26.95 7.17 10.06
N VAL A 98 26.68 5.92 9.68
CA VAL A 98 27.66 5.01 9.06
C VAL A 98 27.88 5.33 7.56
N GLN A 99 27.13 6.29 7.00
CA GLN A 99 27.20 6.70 5.59
C GLN A 99 27.02 5.53 4.59
N ILE A 100 26.14 4.58 4.92
CA ILE A 100 25.84 3.41 4.05
C ILE A 100 25.20 3.85 2.71
N GLY A 101 24.81 5.11 2.57
CA GLY A 101 24.35 5.70 1.31
C GLY A 101 25.33 5.52 0.14
N PHE A 102 26.64 5.37 0.40
CA PHE A 102 27.61 5.01 -0.63
C PHE A 102 27.28 3.66 -1.28
N LEU A 103 26.90 2.64 -0.51
CA LEU A 103 26.57 1.31 -1.03
C LEU A 103 25.34 1.34 -1.95
N ALA A 104 24.38 2.23 -1.70
CA ALA A 104 23.23 2.43 -2.57
C ALA A 104 23.62 2.83 -4.00
N THR A 105 24.75 3.55 -4.16
CA THR A 105 25.27 3.95 -5.47
C THR A 105 25.97 2.82 -6.23
N TYR A 106 26.33 1.72 -5.55
CA TYR A 106 26.93 0.53 -6.17
C TYR A 106 25.92 -0.51 -6.63
N LEU A 107 24.63 -0.33 -6.33
CA LEU A 107 23.60 -1.22 -6.86
C LEU A 107 23.54 -1.08 -8.38
N SER A 108 23.67 -2.21 -9.07
CA SER A 108 23.66 -2.22 -10.53
C SER A 108 22.28 -1.80 -11.08
N GLY A 109 22.28 -1.07 -12.20
CA GLY A 109 21.05 -0.71 -12.93
C GLY A 109 20.11 -1.90 -13.20
N PRO A 110 20.63 -3.09 -13.58
CA PRO A 110 19.81 -4.29 -13.74
C PRO A 110 19.17 -4.78 -12.43
N LEU A 111 19.86 -4.69 -11.29
CA LEU A 111 19.32 -5.11 -9.99
C LEU A 111 18.14 -4.23 -9.57
N ILE A 112 18.29 -2.90 -9.68
CA ILE A 112 17.21 -1.97 -9.32
C ILE A 112 16.01 -2.11 -10.26
N SER A 113 16.26 -2.32 -11.56
CA SER A 113 15.20 -2.58 -12.55
C SER A 113 14.45 -3.88 -12.26
N GLY A 114 15.18 -4.96 -11.96
CA GLY A 114 14.59 -6.25 -11.57
C GLY A 114 13.76 -6.14 -10.28
N PHE A 115 14.27 -5.45 -9.27
CA PHE A 115 13.55 -5.18 -8.02
C PHE A 115 12.27 -4.36 -8.24
N MET A 116 12.33 -3.30 -9.06
CA MET A 116 11.17 -2.48 -9.39
C MET A 116 10.11 -3.27 -10.18
N CYS A 117 10.53 -4.11 -11.12
CA CYS A 117 9.63 -4.98 -11.89
C CYS A 117 8.92 -5.98 -10.96
N ALA A 118 9.68 -6.70 -10.12
CA ALA A 118 9.11 -7.62 -9.13
C ALA A 118 8.16 -6.91 -8.15
N SER A 119 8.54 -5.73 -7.68
CA SER A 119 7.71 -4.90 -6.80
C SER A 119 6.40 -4.48 -7.47
N ALA A 120 6.42 -4.16 -8.76
CA ALA A 120 5.21 -3.82 -9.51
C ALA A 120 4.24 -5.00 -9.60
N PHE A 121 4.74 -6.21 -9.90
CA PHE A 121 3.91 -7.43 -9.88
C PHE A 121 3.38 -7.75 -8.49
N HIS A 122 4.17 -7.54 -7.44
CA HIS A 122 3.74 -7.74 -6.06
C HIS A 122 2.63 -6.77 -5.65
N VAL A 123 2.75 -5.49 -6.01
CA VAL A 123 1.70 -4.49 -5.78
C VAL A 123 0.44 -4.84 -6.57
N LEU A 124 0.56 -5.21 -7.85
CA LEU A 124 -0.57 -5.65 -8.68
C LEU A 124 -1.34 -6.79 -8.01
N SER A 125 -0.64 -7.81 -7.51
CA SER A 125 -1.24 -8.94 -6.81
C SER A 125 -2.01 -8.52 -5.55
N SER A 126 -1.55 -7.49 -4.85
CA SER A 126 -2.27 -6.97 -3.69
C SER A 126 -3.56 -6.21 -4.05
N GLN A 127 -3.68 -5.71 -5.29
CA GLN A 127 -4.86 -4.99 -5.75
C GLN A 127 -5.94 -5.90 -6.34
N PHE A 128 -5.65 -7.19 -6.55
CA PHE A 128 -6.60 -8.15 -7.12
C PHE A 128 -7.92 -8.26 -6.35
N ASN A 129 -7.88 -8.24 -5.01
CA ASN A 129 -9.09 -8.27 -4.19
C ASN A 129 -10.01 -7.06 -4.51
N LEU A 130 -9.43 -5.86 -4.62
CA LEU A 130 -10.16 -4.63 -4.95
C LEU A 130 -10.65 -4.61 -6.40
N LEU A 131 -9.90 -5.19 -7.34
CA LEU A 131 -10.23 -5.18 -8.76
C LEU A 131 -11.40 -6.13 -9.11
N PHE A 132 -11.49 -7.26 -8.42
CA PHE A 132 -12.56 -8.26 -8.64
C PHE A 132 -13.69 -8.17 -7.59
N GLY A 133 -13.51 -7.39 -6.52
CA GLY A 133 -14.52 -7.21 -5.48
C GLY A 133 -14.80 -8.50 -4.69
N VAL A 134 -13.83 -9.40 -4.59
CA VAL A 134 -13.95 -10.69 -3.90
C VAL A 134 -13.15 -10.65 -2.60
N HIS A 135 -13.76 -11.06 -1.49
CA HIS A 135 -13.06 -11.18 -0.20
C HIS A 135 -12.14 -12.41 -0.19
N LEU A 136 -10.95 -12.28 -0.79
CA LEU A 136 -9.94 -13.34 -0.69
C LEU A 136 -9.34 -13.39 0.72
N PRO A 137 -9.14 -14.59 1.31
CA PRO A 137 -8.45 -14.73 2.57
C PRO A 137 -7.03 -14.17 2.47
N LYS A 138 -6.62 -13.41 3.48
CA LYS A 138 -5.29 -12.80 3.53
C LYS A 138 -4.26 -13.90 3.82
N VAL A 139 -3.56 -14.35 2.78
CA VAL A 139 -2.42 -15.25 2.91
C VAL A 139 -1.15 -14.42 3.08
N TYR A 140 -0.20 -14.91 3.89
CA TYR A 140 1.10 -14.28 4.18
C TYR A 140 2.21 -15.34 4.10
N GLY A 141 3.45 -14.94 3.80
CA GLY A 141 4.59 -15.85 3.69
C GLY A 141 5.19 -16.00 2.27
N PRO A 142 6.26 -16.82 2.13
CA PRO A 142 6.97 -17.00 0.87
C PRO A 142 6.07 -17.65 -0.18
N GLY A 143 6.04 -17.09 -1.40
CA GLY A 143 5.21 -17.61 -2.49
C GLY A 143 3.74 -17.17 -2.47
N ASN A 144 3.37 -16.25 -1.57
CA ASN A 144 2.00 -15.72 -1.45
C ASN A 144 1.40 -15.18 -2.76
N PHE A 145 2.24 -14.65 -3.67
CA PHE A 145 1.81 -14.23 -5.00
C PHE A 145 1.10 -15.35 -5.78
N PHE A 146 1.69 -16.56 -5.81
CA PHE A 146 1.14 -17.69 -6.55
C PHE A 146 -0.14 -18.21 -5.89
N ILE A 147 -0.20 -18.23 -4.56
CA ILE A 147 -1.39 -18.66 -3.81
C ILE A 147 -2.55 -17.69 -4.05
N LYS A 148 -2.30 -16.38 -4.00
CA LYS A 148 -3.31 -15.36 -4.33
C LYS A 148 -3.80 -15.50 -5.77
N PHE A 149 -2.90 -15.77 -6.71
CA PHE A 149 -3.25 -15.98 -8.12
C PHE A 149 -4.10 -17.25 -8.32
N TYR A 150 -3.74 -18.35 -7.68
CA TYR A 150 -4.53 -19.58 -7.70
C TYR A 150 -5.92 -19.38 -7.11
N ASN A 151 -6.01 -18.73 -5.94
CA ASN A 151 -7.29 -18.42 -5.31
C ASN A 151 -8.14 -17.49 -6.18
N LEU A 152 -7.54 -16.51 -6.85
CA LEU A 152 -8.27 -15.65 -7.78
C LEU A 152 -8.89 -16.43 -8.94
N CYS A 153 -8.16 -17.37 -9.54
CA CYS A 153 -8.71 -18.24 -10.59
C CYS A 153 -9.84 -19.13 -10.06
N ALA A 154 -9.75 -19.60 -8.82
CA ALA A 154 -10.80 -20.42 -8.21
C ALA A 154 -12.09 -19.63 -7.92
N TYR A 155 -11.97 -18.40 -7.39
CA TYR A 155 -13.10 -17.54 -7.01
C TYR A 155 -13.61 -16.62 -8.12
N ILE A 156 -13.15 -16.79 -9.37
CA ILE A 156 -13.51 -15.91 -10.50
C ILE A 156 -15.03 -15.84 -10.74
N LYS A 157 -15.78 -16.89 -10.37
CA LYS A 157 -17.23 -16.98 -10.57
C LYS A 157 -18.06 -16.21 -9.55
N GLU A 158 -17.50 -15.93 -8.36
CA GLU A 158 -18.17 -15.15 -7.30
C GLU A 158 -17.87 -13.65 -7.40
N THR A 159 -17.19 -13.23 -8.47
CA THR A 159 -16.81 -11.86 -8.75
C THR A 159 -18.03 -10.94 -8.86
N ASN A 160 -17.96 -9.77 -8.21
CA ASN A 160 -18.95 -8.73 -8.39
C ASN A 160 -18.74 -8.01 -9.73
N VAL A 161 -19.60 -8.31 -10.71
CA VAL A 161 -19.53 -7.78 -12.08
C VAL A 161 -19.58 -6.24 -12.09
N ALA A 162 -20.34 -5.60 -11.19
CA ALA A 162 -20.43 -4.15 -11.12
C ALA A 162 -19.09 -3.50 -10.74
N THR A 163 -18.36 -4.10 -9.79
CA THR A 163 -17.03 -3.61 -9.36
C THR A 163 -16.02 -3.69 -10.51
N VAL A 164 -16.02 -4.81 -11.24
CA VAL A 164 -15.14 -5.01 -12.39
C VAL A 164 -15.41 -3.99 -13.49
N ILE A 165 -16.68 -3.72 -13.82
CA ILE A 165 -17.05 -2.72 -14.83
C ILE A 165 -16.54 -1.34 -14.43
N ILE A 166 -16.73 -0.93 -13.17
CA ILE A 166 -16.25 0.38 -12.67
C ILE A 166 -14.72 0.46 -12.75
N CYS A 167 -14.01 -0.61 -12.37
CA CYS A 167 -12.55 -0.68 -12.47
C CYS A 167 -12.08 -0.56 -13.93
N ILE A 168 -12.69 -1.29 -14.86
CA ILE A 168 -12.35 -1.24 -16.29
C ILE A 168 -12.58 0.18 -16.83
N VAL A 169 -13.72 0.79 -16.54
CA VAL A 169 -14.02 2.17 -16.95
C VAL A 169 -12.98 3.15 -16.40
N CYS A 170 -12.63 3.05 -15.12
CA CYS A 170 -11.59 3.90 -14.51
C CYS A 170 -10.23 3.73 -15.19
N ILE A 171 -9.81 2.49 -15.45
CA ILE A 171 -8.52 2.20 -16.12
C ILE A 171 -8.51 2.78 -17.54
N VAL A 172 -9.60 2.60 -18.29
CA VAL A 172 -9.73 3.11 -19.66
C VAL A 172 -9.68 4.64 -19.68
N VAL A 173 -10.43 5.30 -18.80
CA VAL A 173 -10.41 6.76 -18.65
C VAL A 173 -8.99 7.24 -18.32
N LEU A 174 -8.34 6.68 -17.31
CA LEU A 174 -6.96 7.05 -16.95
C LEU A 174 -5.98 6.84 -18.11
N HIS A 175 -6.11 5.75 -18.86
CA HIS A 175 -5.27 5.46 -20.01
C HIS A 175 -5.46 6.48 -21.14
N ILE A 176 -6.71 6.84 -21.46
CA ILE A 176 -7.05 7.86 -22.46
C ILE A 176 -6.46 9.22 -22.08
N PHE A 177 -6.61 9.64 -20.82
CA PHE A 177 -6.06 10.91 -20.34
C PHE A 177 -4.53 10.92 -20.34
N ARG A 178 -3.88 9.80 -20.02
CA ARG A 178 -2.41 9.67 -20.10
C ARG A 178 -1.90 9.80 -21.54
N PHE A 179 -2.64 9.26 -22.52
CA PHE A 179 -2.25 9.32 -23.93
C PHE A 179 -2.51 10.69 -24.57
N ARG A 180 -3.47 11.44 -24.04
CA ARG A 180 -3.78 12.81 -24.47
C ARG A 180 -2.78 13.81 -23.85
N LYS A 181 -1.51 13.75 -24.28
CA LYS A 181 -0.44 14.74 -23.98
C LYS A 181 -0.74 16.20 -24.41
N LYS A 182 -1.95 16.50 -24.89
CA LYS A 182 -2.33 17.83 -25.40
C LYS A 182 -2.69 18.84 -24.30
N PHE A 183 -2.86 18.42 -23.05
CA PHE A 183 -3.12 19.35 -21.96
C PHE A 183 -1.82 19.91 -21.40
N LYS A 184 -1.68 21.25 -21.41
CA LYS A 184 -0.54 21.99 -20.86
C LYS A 184 -0.37 21.84 -19.34
N PHE A 185 -1.38 21.31 -18.66
CA PHE A 185 -1.38 21.08 -17.22
C PHE A 185 -1.73 19.62 -16.92
N PRO A 186 -1.05 18.97 -15.94
CA PRO A 186 -1.45 17.65 -15.47
C PRO A 186 -2.83 17.78 -14.80
N VAL A 187 -3.87 17.29 -15.49
CA VAL A 187 -5.23 17.29 -14.93
C VAL A 187 -5.25 16.32 -13.75
N PRO A 188 -5.77 16.70 -12.56
CA PRO A 188 -5.90 15.80 -11.42
C PRO A 188 -7.08 14.83 -11.65
N VAL A 189 -6.90 13.89 -12.59
CA VAL A 189 -7.94 12.93 -13.01
C VAL A 189 -8.40 12.06 -11.83
N GLU A 190 -7.50 11.71 -10.90
CA GLU A 190 -7.88 10.95 -9.69
C GLU A 190 -8.88 11.71 -8.82
N LEU A 191 -8.74 13.02 -8.71
CA LEU A 191 -9.62 13.87 -7.90
C LEU A 191 -11.00 14.01 -8.57
N LEU A 192 -11.02 14.09 -9.91
CA LEU A 192 -12.26 14.09 -10.69
C LEU A 192 -13.03 12.77 -10.54
N ILE A 193 -12.34 11.63 -10.61
CA ILE A 193 -12.97 10.30 -10.45
C ILE A 193 -13.55 10.14 -9.03
N VAL A 194 -12.81 10.54 -7.99
CA VAL A 194 -13.32 10.51 -6.62
C VAL A 194 -14.53 11.43 -6.45
N SER A 195 -14.51 12.61 -7.07
CA SER A 195 -15.65 13.54 -7.02
C SER A 195 -16.88 13.00 -7.74
N SER A 196 -16.73 12.31 -8.88
CA SER A 196 -17.86 11.72 -9.60
C SER A 196 -18.45 10.52 -8.87
N LEU A 197 -17.62 9.76 -8.13
CA LEU A 197 -18.08 8.67 -7.29
C LEU A 197 -18.86 9.19 -6.07
N PHE A 198 -18.41 10.30 -5.48
CA PHE A 198 -19.11 10.98 -4.37
C PHE A 198 -20.46 11.56 -4.80
N LEU A 199 -20.61 11.92 -6.08
CA LEU A 199 -21.85 12.37 -6.70
C LEU A 199 -22.83 11.22 -7.02
N ALA A 200 -22.34 9.98 -7.07
CA ALA A 200 -23.14 8.79 -7.38
C ALA A 200 -23.67 8.07 -6.12
N TYR A 201 -23.32 8.56 -4.93
CA TYR A 201 -23.75 8.06 -3.62
C TYR A 201 -24.71 9.06 -2.99
#